data_AF-A0A2Z4MB94-F1
#
_entry.id   AF-A0A2Z4MB94-F1
#
_cell.length_a   1.000
_cell.length_b   1.000
_cell.length_c   1.000
_cell.angle_alpha   90.00
_cell.angle_beta   90.00
_cell.angle_gamma   90.00
#
_symmetry.space_group_name_H-M   'P 1'
#
loop_
_entity.id
_entity.type
_entity.pdbx_description
1 polymer ?
#
loop_
_entity_poly.entity_id
_entity_poly.type
_entity_poly.pdbx_seq_one_letter_code
_entity_poly.pdbx_strand_id
1 'polypeptide(L)'
;MPSKIVDRYKRILNGEQKRFSPYEFEDVQYRKQKVQLVVRYAIENVKRWTPEQARRELSLQDVKELKLHLVREFIEPPIEAKAEDVYYFVEFAYPYLPRLSEEQRVLWVYQEVLSGIRRHFPPGYFQSIKGEERAKICVDYMCEHLLKLADLRQLPSIFSKTERAYTLLKTYKLKILVDTLYFSPFDMVTEMYPELSDPSYWGEL
;
A
#
# COMPACT_ATOMS: atom_id res chain seq x y z
N MET A 1 17.41 2.34 27.79
CA MET A 1 17.13 0.95 28.24
C MET A 1 15.69 0.57 27.93
N PRO A 2 15.48 -0.45 27.09
CA PRO A 2 14.18 -1.01 26.68
C PRO A 2 13.18 -1.29 27.81
N SER A 3 13.61 -1.57 29.04
CA SER A 3 12.67 -1.84 30.14
C SER A 3 11.85 -0.63 30.56
N LYS A 4 12.43 0.59 30.49
CA LYS A 4 11.78 1.80 30.99
C LYS A 4 10.57 2.24 30.16
N ILE A 5 10.54 1.94 28.85
CA ILE A 5 9.40 2.36 28.00
C ILE A 5 8.15 1.57 28.33
N VAL A 6 8.29 0.27 28.60
CA VAL A 6 7.17 -0.60 28.97
C VAL A 6 6.57 -0.18 30.30
N ASP A 7 7.40 0.16 31.30
CA ASP A 7 6.89 0.61 32.60
C ASP A 7 6.20 1.98 32.52
N ARG A 8 6.66 2.88 31.65
CA ARG A 8 5.92 4.11 31.34
C ARG A 8 4.59 3.81 30.65
N TYR A 9 4.58 2.87 29.71
CA TYR A 9 3.37 2.48 29.01
C TYR A 9 2.34 1.85 29.96
N LYS A 10 2.76 0.98 30.90
CA LYS A 10 1.89 0.44 31.96
C LYS A 10 1.22 1.55 32.78
N ARG A 11 1.99 2.57 33.20
CA ARG A 11 1.44 3.73 33.92
C ARG A 11 0.42 4.50 33.07
N ILE A 12 0.62 4.56 31.77
CA ILE A 12 -0.35 5.16 30.84
C ILE A 12 -1.64 4.34 30.76
N LEU A 13 -1.52 3.02 30.65
CA LEU A 13 -2.67 2.12 30.65
C LEU A 13 -3.48 2.19 31.97
N ASN A 14 -2.79 2.31 33.10
CA ASN A 14 -3.40 2.44 34.43
C ASN A 14 -4.00 3.82 34.70
N GLY A 15 -3.80 4.81 33.81
CA GLY A 15 -4.26 6.18 34.01
C GLY A 15 -3.39 7.03 34.96
N GLU A 16 -2.29 6.47 35.48
CA GLU A 16 -1.30 7.20 36.30
C GLU A 16 -0.55 8.27 35.50
N GLN A 17 -0.48 8.11 34.18
CA GLN A 17 0.18 9.03 33.25
C GLN A 17 -0.68 9.22 31.99
N LYS A 18 -0.90 10.46 31.53
CA LYS A 18 -1.77 10.69 30.36
C LYS A 18 -1.14 10.31 29.01
N ARG A 19 0.17 10.52 28.85
CA ARG A 19 0.91 10.36 27.59
C ARG A 19 2.40 10.15 27.83
N PHE A 20 3.14 9.68 26.84
CA PHE A 20 4.60 9.62 26.91
C PHE A 20 5.22 11.02 27.05
N SER A 21 6.46 11.10 27.56
CA SER A 21 7.22 12.35 27.56
C SER A 21 7.49 12.80 26.12
N PRO A 22 7.47 14.10 25.80
CA PRO A 22 7.82 14.60 24.47
C PRO A 22 9.20 14.09 23.99
N TYR A 23 10.15 14.03 24.92
CA TYR A 23 11.52 13.56 24.68
C TYR A 23 11.66 12.02 24.58
N GLU A 24 10.59 11.25 24.82
CA GLU A 24 10.68 9.79 24.93
C GLU A 24 11.06 9.14 23.59
N PHE A 25 10.66 9.75 22.47
CA PHE A 25 10.87 9.23 21.13
C PHE A 25 11.84 10.09 20.30
N GLU A 26 12.48 11.12 20.86
CA GLU A 26 13.36 12.00 20.09
C GLU A 26 14.55 11.28 19.46
N ASP A 27 15.20 10.39 20.22
CA ASP A 27 16.34 9.62 19.73
C ASP A 27 15.91 8.61 18.65
N VAL A 28 16.22 8.94 17.39
CA VAL A 28 15.88 8.16 16.19
C VAL A 28 16.47 6.75 16.26
N GLN A 29 17.65 6.58 16.86
CA GLN A 29 18.33 5.27 16.94
C GLN A 29 17.51 4.26 17.73
N TYR A 30 16.85 4.71 18.81
CA TYR A 30 16.05 3.83 19.68
C TYR A 30 14.54 3.96 19.49
N ARG A 31 14.07 4.99 18.77
CA ARG A 31 12.64 5.27 18.54
C ARG A 31 11.90 4.05 18.01
N LYS A 32 12.42 3.44 16.93
CA LYS A 32 11.82 2.25 16.31
C LYS A 32 11.67 1.12 17.34
N GLN A 33 12.75 0.78 18.05
CA GLN A 33 12.72 -0.28 19.05
C GLN A 33 11.73 -0.01 20.17
N LYS A 34 11.66 1.24 20.67
CA LYS A 34 10.71 1.64 21.72
C LYS A 34 9.26 1.49 21.27
N VAL A 35 8.93 1.97 20.07
CA VAL A 35 7.58 1.85 19.50
C VAL A 35 7.20 0.38 19.32
N GLN A 36 8.11 -0.44 18.79
CA GLN A 36 7.89 -1.88 18.68
C GLN A 36 7.62 -2.53 20.05
N LEU A 37 8.35 -2.17 21.10
CA LEU A 37 8.12 -2.71 22.45
C LEU A 37 6.76 -2.33 23.03
N VAL A 38 6.30 -1.10 22.80
CA VAL A 38 4.96 -0.64 23.22
C VAL A 38 3.88 -1.47 22.52
N VAL A 39 3.96 -1.60 21.20
CA VAL A 39 2.96 -2.35 20.42
C VAL A 39 2.98 -3.84 20.77
N ARG A 40 4.17 -4.44 20.92
CA ARG A 40 4.32 -5.86 21.33
C ARG A 40 3.72 -6.11 22.70
N TYR A 41 4.01 -5.26 23.68
CA TYR A 41 3.45 -5.39 25.02
C TYR A 41 1.91 -5.28 25.01
N ALA A 42 1.36 -4.35 24.23
CA ALA A 42 -0.09 -4.20 24.07
C ALA A 42 -0.75 -5.48 23.53
N ILE A 43 -0.14 -6.10 22.53
CA ILE A 43 -0.66 -7.30 21.87
C ILE A 43 -0.49 -8.54 22.76
N GLU A 44 0.73 -8.80 23.22
CA GLU A 44 1.09 -10.07 23.88
C GLU A 44 0.71 -10.07 25.37
N ASN A 45 0.84 -8.94 26.07
CA ASN A 45 0.67 -8.90 27.52
C ASN A 45 -0.70 -8.34 27.93
N VAL A 46 -1.25 -7.37 27.20
CA VAL A 46 -2.55 -6.78 27.52
C VAL A 46 -3.68 -7.54 26.85
N LYS A 47 -3.67 -7.69 25.52
CA LYS A 47 -4.70 -8.46 24.78
C LYS A 47 -4.51 -9.97 24.86
N ARG A 48 -3.27 -10.44 25.12
CA ARG A 48 -2.89 -11.86 25.09
C ARG A 48 -3.14 -12.52 23.73
N TRP A 49 -2.91 -11.76 22.66
CA TRP A 49 -3.04 -12.23 21.28
C TRP A 49 -1.67 -12.63 20.72
N THR A 50 -1.68 -13.55 19.75
CA THR A 50 -0.51 -13.76 18.90
C THR A 50 -0.37 -12.62 17.89
N PRO A 51 0.83 -12.38 17.34
CA PRO A 51 1.02 -11.41 16.26
C PRO A 51 0.11 -11.67 15.05
N GLU A 52 -0.10 -12.94 14.68
CA GLU A 52 -0.96 -13.33 13.56
C GLU A 52 -2.43 -13.03 13.83
N GLN A 53 -2.88 -13.27 15.07
CA GLN A 53 -4.24 -12.93 15.50
C GLN A 53 -4.43 -11.41 15.48
N ALA A 54 -3.50 -10.66 16.09
CA ALA A 54 -3.55 -9.21 16.12
C ALA A 54 -3.58 -8.61 14.71
N ARG A 55 -2.84 -9.16 13.75
CA ARG A 55 -2.88 -8.66 12.37
C ARG A 55 -4.27 -8.76 11.73
N ARG A 56 -5.07 -9.75 12.10
CA ARG A 56 -6.42 -9.97 11.56
C ARG A 56 -7.51 -9.25 12.34
N GLU A 57 -7.35 -9.14 13.66
CA GLU A 57 -8.43 -8.76 14.57
C GLU A 57 -8.26 -7.37 15.19
N LEU A 58 -7.05 -6.77 15.16
CA LEU A 58 -6.83 -5.45 15.74
C LEU A 58 -7.68 -4.41 15.01
N SER A 59 -8.46 -3.66 15.79
CA SER A 59 -9.34 -2.59 15.29
C SER A 59 -8.87 -1.20 15.73
N LEU A 60 -9.44 -0.14 15.12
CA LEU A 60 -9.25 1.22 15.61
C LEU A 60 -9.68 1.41 17.08
N GLN A 61 -10.70 0.65 17.53
CA GLN A 61 -11.15 0.70 18.91
C GLN A 61 -10.07 0.13 19.85
N ASP A 62 -9.48 -1.01 19.49
CA ASP A 62 -8.36 -1.57 20.24
C ASP A 62 -7.16 -0.59 20.29
N VAL A 63 -6.85 0.07 19.17
CA VAL A 63 -5.77 1.08 19.13
C VAL A 63 -6.03 2.24 20.10
N LYS A 64 -7.30 2.62 20.31
CA LYS A 64 -7.67 3.65 21.29
C LYS A 64 -7.60 3.12 22.72
N GLU A 65 -8.18 1.95 22.99
CA GLU A 65 -8.22 1.32 24.31
C GLU A 65 -6.81 1.01 24.83
N LEU A 66 -5.97 0.45 23.96
CA LEU A 66 -4.56 0.15 24.22
C LEU A 66 -3.68 1.41 24.17
N LYS A 67 -4.22 2.61 23.97
CA LYS A 67 -3.45 3.86 23.89
C LYS A 67 -2.35 3.85 22.81
N LEU A 68 -2.45 2.98 21.80
CA LEU A 68 -1.49 2.88 20.69
C LEU A 68 -1.55 4.08 19.74
N HIS A 69 -2.64 4.84 19.74
CA HIS A 69 -2.72 6.13 19.05
C HIS A 69 -1.61 7.11 19.48
N LEU A 70 -1.06 6.99 20.69
CA LEU A 70 0.04 7.82 21.19
C LEU A 70 1.39 7.54 20.51
N VAL A 71 1.51 6.45 19.76
CA VAL A 71 2.72 6.12 18.99
C VAL A 71 2.47 6.05 17.49
N ARG A 72 1.24 6.39 17.04
CA ARG A 72 0.83 6.29 15.62
C ARG A 72 1.70 7.14 14.71
N GLU A 73 2.09 8.33 15.16
CA GLU A 73 2.90 9.27 14.37
C GLU A 73 4.29 8.73 14.01
N PHE A 74 4.78 7.72 14.74
CA PHE A 74 6.08 7.10 14.50
C PHE A 74 6.01 5.87 13.60
N ILE A 75 4.80 5.52 13.12
CA ILE A 75 4.54 4.38 12.26
C ILE A 75 3.95 4.91 10.96
N GLU A 76 4.75 4.88 9.91
CA GLU A 76 4.28 5.26 8.58
C GLU A 76 3.32 4.19 8.03
N PRO A 77 2.05 4.54 7.75
CA PRO A 77 1.13 3.61 7.13
C PRO A 77 1.56 3.33 5.68
N PRO A 78 1.37 2.11 5.17
CA PRO A 78 1.57 1.84 3.75
C PRO A 78 0.54 2.64 2.93
N ILE A 79 0.91 3.01 1.69
CA ILE A 79 0.07 3.85 0.82
C ILE A 79 -1.27 3.19 0.48
N GLU A 80 -1.34 1.85 0.56
CA GLU A 80 -2.55 1.07 0.35
C GLU A 80 -3.55 1.16 1.53
N ALA A 81 -3.09 1.53 2.73
CA ALA A 81 -3.91 1.54 3.94
C ALA A 81 -5.07 2.53 3.85
N LYS A 82 -6.24 2.08 4.28
CA LYS A 82 -7.44 2.90 4.48
C LYS A 82 -7.36 3.61 5.84
N ALA A 83 -8.24 4.58 6.06
CA ALA A 83 -8.23 5.39 7.29
C ALA A 83 -8.45 4.54 8.56
N GLU A 84 -9.24 3.49 8.43
CA GLU A 84 -9.61 2.51 9.44
C GLU A 84 -8.62 1.34 9.59
N ASP A 85 -7.71 1.16 8.64
CA ASP A 85 -6.74 0.09 8.70
C ASP A 85 -5.74 0.33 9.83
N VAL A 86 -5.46 -0.71 10.61
CA VAL A 86 -4.47 -0.67 11.70
C VAL A 86 -3.51 -1.86 11.67
N TYR A 87 -3.64 -2.77 10.70
CA TYR A 87 -2.77 -3.94 10.55
C TYR A 87 -1.28 -3.56 10.49
N TYR A 88 -0.97 -2.37 9.96
CA TYR A 88 0.39 -1.87 9.81
C TYR A 88 1.09 -1.61 11.16
N PHE A 89 0.36 -1.43 12.27
CA PHE A 89 0.95 -1.43 13.62
C PHE A 89 1.62 -2.76 13.92
N VAL A 90 0.93 -3.86 13.56
CA VAL A 90 1.41 -5.22 13.79
C VAL A 90 2.59 -5.51 12.87
N GLU A 91 2.50 -5.16 11.58
CA GLU A 91 3.62 -5.35 10.65
C GLU A 91 4.87 -4.55 11.06
N PHE A 92 4.70 -3.35 11.58
CA PHE A 92 5.79 -2.54 12.11
C PHE A 92 6.43 -3.18 13.35
N ALA A 93 5.62 -3.71 14.27
CA ALA A 93 6.06 -4.38 15.48
C ALA A 93 6.72 -5.74 15.21
N TYR A 94 6.28 -6.46 14.19
CA TYR A 94 6.67 -7.83 13.89
C TYR A 94 7.14 -7.97 12.43
N PRO A 95 8.36 -7.49 12.12
CA PRO A 95 8.86 -7.49 10.75
C PRO A 95 9.12 -8.89 10.18
N TYR A 96 9.14 -9.93 11.03
CA TYR A 96 9.33 -11.32 10.63
C TYR A 96 8.03 -11.99 10.15
N LEU A 97 6.86 -11.37 10.34
CA LEU A 97 5.61 -11.93 9.84
C LEU A 97 5.62 -11.98 8.32
N PRO A 98 5.09 -13.05 7.68
CA PRO A 98 4.98 -13.12 6.23
C PRO A 98 4.16 -11.94 5.69
N ARG A 99 4.74 -11.14 4.79
CA ARG A 99 4.07 -10.00 4.17
C ARG A 99 3.69 -10.33 2.74
N LEU A 100 2.66 -9.66 2.25
CA LEU A 100 2.34 -9.68 0.82
C LEU A 100 3.52 -9.10 0.04
N SER A 101 3.85 -9.73 -1.09
CA SER A 101 4.77 -9.15 -2.06
C SER A 101 4.25 -7.78 -2.52
N GLU A 102 5.12 -6.97 -3.12
CA GLU A 102 4.69 -5.70 -3.73
C GLU A 102 3.59 -5.93 -4.77
N GLU A 103 3.80 -6.86 -5.69
CA GLU A 103 2.81 -7.27 -6.68
C GLU A 103 1.46 -7.66 -6.05
N GLN A 104 1.46 -8.49 -5.02
CA GLN A 104 0.22 -8.91 -4.34
C GLN A 104 -0.53 -7.71 -3.72
N ARG A 105 0.20 -6.74 -3.14
CA ARG A 105 -0.42 -5.53 -2.59
C ARG A 105 -1.02 -4.64 -3.67
N VAL A 106 -0.33 -4.51 -4.81
CA VAL A 106 -0.82 -3.77 -5.97
C VAL A 106 -2.07 -4.39 -6.55
N LEU A 107 -2.04 -5.70 -6.78
CA LEU A 107 -3.19 -6.43 -7.31
C LEU A 107 -4.37 -6.39 -6.35
N TRP A 108 -4.14 -6.46 -5.03
CA TRP A 108 -5.20 -6.27 -4.05
C TRP A 108 -5.89 -4.91 -4.20
N VAL A 109 -5.12 -3.81 -4.22
CA VAL A 109 -5.69 -2.47 -4.42
C VAL A 109 -6.39 -2.36 -5.77
N TYR A 110 -5.79 -2.88 -6.83
CA TYR A 110 -6.36 -2.82 -8.17
C TYR A 110 -7.70 -3.58 -8.24
N GLN A 111 -7.78 -4.76 -7.64
CA GLN A 111 -9.00 -5.55 -7.55
C GLN A 111 -10.10 -4.85 -6.72
N GLU A 112 -9.74 -4.16 -5.63
CA GLU A 112 -10.71 -3.32 -4.90
C GLU A 112 -11.27 -2.18 -5.77
N VAL A 113 -10.43 -1.57 -6.59
CA VAL A 113 -10.84 -0.48 -7.51
C VAL A 113 -11.71 -1.01 -8.64
N LEU A 114 -11.36 -2.17 -9.22
CA LEU A 114 -12.15 -2.84 -10.26
C LEU A 114 -13.52 -3.27 -9.76
N SER A 115 -13.60 -3.84 -8.55
CA SER A 115 -14.84 -4.30 -7.93
C SER A 115 -15.70 -3.18 -7.35
N GLY A 116 -15.17 -1.96 -7.23
CA GLY A 116 -15.86 -0.81 -6.66
C GLY A 116 -15.89 -0.78 -5.13
N ILE A 117 -15.23 -1.73 -4.44
CA ILE A 117 -14.99 -1.67 -2.99
C ILE A 117 -14.24 -0.37 -2.65
N ARG A 118 -13.28 0.00 -3.50
CA ARG A 118 -12.57 1.27 -3.43
C ARG A 118 -12.94 2.12 -4.64
N ARG A 119 -13.36 3.37 -4.40
CA ARG A 119 -13.81 4.26 -5.49
C ARG A 119 -12.68 4.68 -6.44
N HIS A 120 -11.49 4.93 -5.90
CA HIS A 120 -10.30 5.42 -6.62
C HIS A 120 -9.04 4.82 -6.00
N PHE A 121 -7.94 4.75 -6.76
CA PHE A 121 -6.62 4.44 -6.19
C PHE A 121 -6.25 5.42 -5.07
N PRO A 122 -5.38 5.00 -4.11
CA PRO A 122 -4.86 5.91 -3.11
C PRO A 122 -4.25 7.20 -3.72
N PRO A 123 -4.31 8.34 -3.02
CA PRO A 123 -3.64 9.56 -3.46
C PRO A 123 -2.13 9.30 -3.67
N GLY A 124 -1.59 9.73 -4.81
CA GLY A 124 -0.19 9.53 -5.15
C GLY A 124 0.22 8.07 -5.40
N TYR A 125 -0.74 7.15 -5.57
CA TYR A 125 -0.43 5.71 -5.68
C TYR A 125 0.52 5.36 -6.81
N PHE A 126 0.45 6.08 -7.91
CA PHE A 126 1.28 5.87 -9.08
C PHE A 126 2.45 6.86 -9.20
N GLN A 127 2.67 7.72 -8.20
CA GLN A 127 3.79 8.66 -8.23
C GLN A 127 5.12 7.99 -7.86
N SER A 128 6.23 8.53 -8.36
CA SER A 128 7.62 8.04 -8.22
C SER A 128 7.91 6.77 -9.02
N ILE A 129 9.19 6.35 -9.05
CA ILE A 129 9.66 5.11 -9.68
C ILE A 129 8.85 3.90 -9.20
N LYS A 130 8.56 3.80 -7.90
CA LYS A 130 7.70 2.72 -7.38
C LYS A 130 6.28 2.81 -7.93
N GLY A 131 5.77 4.01 -8.12
CA GLY A 131 4.46 4.21 -8.70
C GLY A 131 4.36 3.72 -10.14
N GLU A 132 5.41 3.91 -10.94
CA GLU A 132 5.53 3.36 -12.29
C GLU A 132 5.56 1.82 -12.28
N GLU A 133 6.29 1.20 -11.34
CA GLU A 133 6.27 -0.25 -11.15
C GLU A 133 4.86 -0.77 -10.85
N ARG A 134 4.11 -0.08 -9.98
CA ARG A 134 2.70 -0.43 -9.69
C ARG A 134 1.79 -0.24 -10.89
N ALA A 135 2.03 0.80 -11.69
CA ALA A 135 1.28 1.05 -12.92
C ALA A 135 1.48 -0.11 -13.90
N LYS A 136 2.72 -0.55 -14.09
CA LYS A 136 3.07 -1.70 -14.93
C LYS A 136 2.39 -2.98 -14.45
N ILE A 137 2.44 -3.30 -13.14
CA ILE A 137 1.74 -4.47 -12.58
C ILE A 137 0.23 -4.44 -12.89
N CYS A 138 -0.41 -3.28 -12.78
CA CYS A 138 -1.84 -3.15 -13.11
C CYS A 138 -2.10 -3.39 -14.60
N VAL A 139 -1.26 -2.87 -15.49
CA VAL A 139 -1.41 -3.02 -16.95
C VAL A 139 -1.12 -4.46 -17.37
N ASP A 140 -0.06 -5.09 -16.85
CA ASP A 140 0.27 -6.51 -17.09
C ASP A 140 -0.93 -7.38 -16.68
N TYR A 141 -1.50 -7.17 -15.48
CA TYR A 141 -2.69 -7.90 -15.04
C TYR A 141 -3.91 -7.68 -15.95
N MET A 142 -4.14 -6.45 -16.40
CA MET A 142 -5.21 -6.16 -17.36
C MET A 142 -5.01 -6.94 -18.66
N CYS A 143 -3.79 -6.94 -19.21
CA CYS A 143 -3.47 -7.63 -20.45
C CYS A 143 -3.62 -9.15 -20.34
N GLU A 144 -3.02 -9.74 -19.30
CA GLU A 144 -2.92 -11.19 -19.16
C GLU A 144 -4.22 -11.82 -18.64
N HIS A 145 -4.89 -11.19 -17.67
CA HIS A 145 -6.02 -11.82 -16.98
C HIS A 145 -7.38 -11.27 -17.40
N LEU A 146 -7.47 -9.98 -17.72
CA LEU A 146 -8.76 -9.35 -18.06
C LEU A 146 -9.02 -9.37 -19.57
N LEU A 147 -8.00 -9.08 -20.38
CA LEU A 147 -8.07 -9.14 -21.84
C LEU A 147 -7.65 -10.50 -22.39
N LYS A 148 -6.90 -11.29 -21.61
CA LYS A 148 -6.40 -12.62 -22.00
C LYS A 148 -5.58 -12.56 -23.29
N LEU A 149 -4.71 -11.56 -23.40
CA LEU A 149 -3.80 -11.44 -24.53
C LEU A 149 -2.80 -12.59 -24.50
N ALA A 150 -2.68 -13.30 -25.62
CA ALA A 150 -1.67 -14.34 -25.80
C ALA A 150 -0.28 -13.77 -26.11
N ASP A 151 -0.21 -12.54 -26.62
CA ASP A 151 1.03 -11.84 -26.97
C ASP A 151 0.82 -10.34 -26.77
N LEU A 152 1.75 -9.68 -26.06
CA LEU A 152 1.76 -8.23 -25.83
C LEU A 152 1.93 -7.44 -27.14
N ARG A 153 2.44 -8.05 -28.21
CA ARG A 153 2.47 -7.45 -29.57
C ARG A 153 1.09 -7.14 -30.14
N GLN A 154 0.01 -7.56 -29.49
CA GLN A 154 -1.35 -7.15 -29.82
C GLN A 154 -1.67 -5.74 -29.31
N LEU A 155 -0.93 -5.22 -28.33
CA LEU A 155 -1.17 -3.89 -27.74
C LEU A 155 -1.17 -2.76 -28.77
N PRO A 156 -0.23 -2.67 -29.73
CA PRO A 156 -0.26 -1.64 -30.76
C PRO A 156 -1.59 -1.57 -31.52
N SER A 157 -2.17 -2.72 -31.89
CA SER A 157 -3.48 -2.77 -32.59
C SER A 157 -4.67 -2.32 -31.72
N ILE A 158 -4.54 -2.44 -30.40
CA ILE A 158 -5.57 -2.07 -29.42
C ILE A 158 -5.46 -0.57 -29.10
N PHE A 159 -4.23 -0.08 -28.97
CA PHE A 159 -3.89 1.26 -28.49
C PHE A 159 -3.62 2.28 -29.60
N SER A 160 -3.50 1.86 -30.87
CA SER A 160 -3.32 2.76 -32.03
C SER A 160 -4.48 3.74 -32.22
N LYS A 161 -5.70 3.34 -31.85
CA LYS A 161 -6.88 4.21 -31.90
C LYS A 161 -7.13 4.84 -30.54
N THR A 162 -6.78 6.13 -30.42
CA THR A 162 -6.85 6.92 -29.19
C THR A 162 -8.18 6.78 -28.42
N GLU A 163 -9.32 6.94 -29.09
CA GLU A 163 -10.65 6.81 -28.44
C GLU A 163 -10.92 5.42 -27.86
N ARG A 164 -10.50 4.37 -28.58
CA ARG A 164 -10.62 2.97 -28.14
C ARG A 164 -9.73 2.74 -26.93
N ALA A 165 -8.49 3.23 -26.97
CA ALA A 165 -7.52 3.11 -25.87
C ALA A 165 -8.06 3.77 -24.59
N TYR A 166 -8.56 5.01 -24.66
CA TYR A 166 -9.14 5.68 -23.50
C TYR A 166 -10.38 4.99 -22.96
N THR A 167 -11.26 4.48 -23.84
CA THR A 167 -12.45 3.73 -23.43
C THR A 167 -12.06 2.46 -22.68
N LEU A 168 -11.05 1.74 -23.18
CA LEU A 168 -10.49 0.55 -22.56
C LEU A 168 -9.91 0.86 -21.17
N LEU A 169 -9.02 1.84 -21.10
CA LEU A 169 -8.40 2.27 -19.84
C LEU A 169 -9.44 2.74 -18.82
N LYS A 170 -10.51 3.42 -19.26
CA LYS A 170 -11.61 3.82 -18.37
C LYS A 170 -12.39 2.61 -17.84
N THR A 171 -12.63 1.61 -18.70
CA THR A 171 -13.34 0.37 -18.35
C THR A 171 -12.59 -0.38 -17.26
N TYR A 172 -11.27 -0.50 -17.41
CA TYR A 172 -10.39 -1.18 -16.45
C TYR A 172 -9.79 -0.26 -15.39
N LYS A 173 -10.33 0.95 -15.22
CA LYS A 173 -9.94 1.94 -14.19
C LYS A 173 -8.49 2.46 -14.26
N LEU A 174 -7.78 2.23 -15.36
CA LEU A 174 -6.40 2.66 -15.59
C LEU A 174 -6.25 3.96 -16.38
N LYS A 175 -7.34 4.66 -16.73
CA LYS A 175 -7.24 5.98 -17.40
C LYS A 175 -6.40 6.98 -16.59
N ILE A 176 -6.41 6.85 -15.26
CA ILE A 176 -5.59 7.68 -14.35
C ILE A 176 -4.10 7.67 -14.71
N LEU A 177 -3.57 6.58 -15.28
CA LEU A 177 -2.17 6.50 -15.67
C LEU A 177 -1.83 7.55 -16.74
N VAL A 178 -2.68 7.71 -17.75
CA VAL A 178 -2.51 8.74 -18.78
C VAL A 178 -2.86 10.14 -18.24
N ASP A 179 -3.72 10.24 -17.22
CA ASP A 179 -4.04 11.55 -16.64
C ASP A 179 -2.94 12.07 -15.70
N THR A 180 -2.00 11.22 -15.27
CA THR A 180 -1.05 11.55 -14.18
C THR A 180 0.42 11.19 -14.43
N LEU A 181 0.70 10.21 -15.29
CA LEU A 181 2.05 9.71 -15.55
C LEU A 181 2.50 9.85 -17.00
N TYR A 182 1.62 9.55 -17.94
CA TYR A 182 1.97 9.43 -19.36
C TYR A 182 1.28 10.50 -20.20
N PHE A 183 1.88 10.92 -21.30
CA PHE A 183 1.30 11.95 -22.18
C PHE A 183 0.15 11.40 -23.03
N SER A 184 0.17 10.11 -23.34
CA SER A 184 -0.84 9.46 -24.18
C SER A 184 -0.89 7.94 -23.94
N PRO A 185 -1.91 7.24 -24.44
CA PRO A 185 -1.93 5.77 -24.35
C PRO A 185 -0.81 5.10 -25.14
N PHE A 186 -0.34 5.71 -26.24
CA PHE A 186 0.84 5.25 -26.98
C PHE A 186 2.09 5.32 -26.10
N ASP A 187 2.33 6.50 -25.53
CA ASP A 187 3.44 6.80 -24.62
C ASP A 187 3.50 5.81 -23.45
N MET A 188 2.36 5.59 -22.79
CA MET A 188 2.22 4.59 -21.73
C MET A 188 2.68 3.18 -22.16
N VAL A 189 2.25 2.70 -23.33
CA VAL A 189 2.63 1.36 -23.80
C VAL A 189 4.11 1.30 -24.15
N THR A 190 4.64 2.30 -24.87
CA THR A 190 6.04 2.28 -25.31
C THR A 190 7.04 2.50 -24.18
N GLU A 191 6.65 3.20 -23.11
CA GLU A 191 7.48 3.31 -21.91
C GLU A 191 7.45 2.04 -21.06
N MET A 192 6.27 1.40 -20.91
CA MET A 192 6.14 0.15 -20.15
C MET A 192 6.73 -1.08 -20.88
N TYR A 193 6.73 -1.06 -22.21
CA TYR A 193 7.20 -2.14 -23.10
C TYR A 193 8.06 -1.55 -24.22
N PRO A 194 9.33 -1.19 -23.95
CA PRO A 194 10.21 -0.54 -24.93
C PRO A 194 10.39 -1.31 -26.24
N GLU A 195 10.25 -2.64 -26.22
CA GLU A 195 10.28 -3.50 -27.41
C GLU A 195 9.15 -3.22 -28.41
N LEU A 196 8.08 -2.56 -27.97
CA LEU A 196 6.95 -2.15 -28.81
C LEU A 196 7.12 -0.74 -29.38
N SER A 197 8.23 -0.04 -29.11
CA SER A 197 8.45 1.34 -29.60
C SER A 197 8.71 1.45 -31.10
N ASP A 198 8.95 0.34 -31.80
CA ASP A 198 9.16 0.33 -33.25
C ASP A 198 7.89 0.83 -33.98
N PRO A 199 7.99 1.92 -34.78
CA PRO A 199 6.85 2.47 -35.51
C PRO A 199 6.14 1.48 -36.45
N SER A 200 6.83 0.44 -36.92
CA SER A 200 6.24 -0.59 -37.78
C SER A 200 5.10 -1.36 -37.11
N TYR A 201 5.08 -1.44 -35.78
CA TYR A 201 3.97 -2.06 -35.05
C TYR A 201 2.72 -1.17 -34.95
N TRP A 202 2.86 0.14 -35.20
CA TRP A 202 1.81 1.14 -34.97
C TRP A 202 1.24 1.76 -36.26
N GLY A 203 1.76 1.36 -37.42
CA GLY A 203 1.24 1.76 -38.73
C GLY A 203 -0.15 1.18 -39.02
N GLU A 204 -1.01 1.98 -39.64
CA GLU A 204 -2.38 1.62 -40.03
C GLU A 204 -2.39 0.42 -41.01
N LEU A 205 -3.21 -0.60 -40.70
CA LEU A 205 -4.00 -1.33 -41.70
C LEU A 205 -5.38 -0.69 -41.80
#